data_AF-A0A9Q0XIV4-F1
#
_entry.id   AF-A0A9Q0XIV4-F1
#
_cell.length_a   1.000
_cell.length_b   1.000
_cell.length_c   1.000
_cell.angle_alpha   90.00
_cell.angle_beta   90.00
_cell.angle_gamma   90.00
#
_symmetry.space_group_name_H-M   'P 1'
#
loop_
_entity.id
_entity.type
_entity.pdbx_description
1 polymer ?
#
loop_
_entity_poly.entity_id
_entity_poly.type
_entity_poly.pdbx_seq_one_letter_code
_entity_poly.pdbx_strand_id
1 'polypeptide(L)'
;MLVFDPAKRISAKDALSHPYLDEGRLRYHTCMCTCCFSVSSGRVYTSDFEPRADPKFDGSYEKNLTSVWQVKELVHRFILDQQRGKRVPLCINPQSAAFKTFIRSTAWHSSKVSKKEER
;
A
#
# COMPACT_ATOMS: atom_id res chain seq x y z
N MET A 1 -1.54 -19.66 16.85
CA MET A 1 -2.31 -19.17 15.68
C MET A 1 -3.43 -20.13 15.28
N LEU A 2 -3.13 -21.40 15.00
CA LEU A 2 -4.13 -22.40 14.62
C LEU A 2 -4.76 -23.03 15.86
N VAL A 3 -5.76 -22.36 16.41
CA VAL A 3 -6.58 -22.85 17.53
C VAL A 3 -8.04 -22.59 17.16
N PHE A 4 -8.92 -23.56 17.42
CA PHE A 4 -10.35 -23.42 17.11
C PHE A 4 -10.95 -22.21 17.82
N ASP A 5 -10.77 -22.15 19.14
CA ASP A 5 -11.21 -21.05 19.98
C ASP A 5 -10.47 -19.74 19.60
N PRO A 6 -11.19 -18.72 19.08
CA PRO A 6 -10.59 -17.44 18.70
C PRO A 6 -9.95 -16.71 19.88
N ALA A 7 -10.52 -16.84 21.09
CA ALA A 7 -10.01 -16.14 22.27
C ALA A 7 -8.65 -16.70 22.74
N LYS A 8 -8.33 -17.93 22.36
CA LYS A 8 -7.06 -18.59 22.65
C LYS A 8 -6.02 -18.44 21.54
N ARG A 9 -6.36 -17.76 20.44
CA ARG A 9 -5.38 -17.49 19.38
C ARG A 9 -4.42 -16.40 19.86
N ILE A 10 -3.13 -16.65 19.67
CA ILE A 10 -2.06 -15.68 19.91
C ILE A 10 -2.39 -14.34 19.21
N SER A 11 -2.17 -13.22 19.91
CA SER A 11 -2.37 -11.89 19.33
C SER A 11 -1.26 -11.56 18.33
N ALA A 12 -1.47 -10.55 17.47
CA ALA A 12 -0.41 -10.07 16.57
C ALA A 12 0.81 -9.58 17.37
N LYS A 13 0.58 -8.90 18.50
CA LYS A 13 1.65 -8.40 19.37
C LYS A 13 2.50 -9.55 19.93
N ASP A 14 1.85 -10.60 20.42
CA ASP A 14 2.57 -11.76 20.99
C ASP A 14 3.21 -12.62 19.90
N ALA A 15 2.64 -12.65 18.70
CA ALA A 15 3.25 -13.33 17.56
C ALA A 15 4.51 -12.60 17.07
N LEU A 16 4.52 -11.27 17.14
CA LEU A 16 5.66 -10.45 16.73
C LEU A 16 6.87 -10.61 17.67
N SER A 17 6.67 -10.94 18.95
CA SER A 17 7.76 -11.28 19.89
C SER A 17 8.29 -12.70 19.73
N HIS A 18 7.77 -13.50 18.79
CA HIS A 18 8.24 -14.85 18.58
C HIS A 18 9.61 -14.86 17.87
N PRO A 19 10.62 -15.63 18.36
CA PRO A 19 12.00 -15.59 17.85
C PRO A 19 12.15 -15.89 16.35
N TYR A 20 11.17 -16.60 15.79
CA TYR A 20 11.09 -16.86 14.34
C TYR A 20 11.20 -15.59 13.48
N LEU A 21 10.79 -14.43 13.98
CA LEU A 21 10.78 -13.18 13.22
C LEU A 21 12.05 -12.33 13.40
N ASP A 22 12.97 -12.70 14.29
CA ASP A 22 14.11 -11.86 14.67
C ASP A 22 15.03 -11.55 13.48
N GLU A 23 15.40 -12.58 12.72
CA GLU A 23 16.24 -12.45 11.51
C GLU A 23 15.55 -11.62 10.41
N GLY A 24 14.25 -11.85 10.20
CA GLY A 24 13.48 -11.12 9.20
C GLY A 24 13.34 -9.64 9.57
N ARG A 25 13.09 -9.36 10.85
CA ARG A 25 13.01 -8.00 11.40
C ARG A 25 14.34 -7.27 11.24
N LEU A 26 15.45 -7.90 11.63
CA LEU A 26 16.77 -7.30 11.50
C LEU A 26 17.06 -6.95 10.03
N ARG A 27 16.89 -7.91 9.11
CA ARG A 27 17.11 -7.69 7.67
C ARG A 27 16.26 -6.55 7.11
N TYR A 28 14.98 -6.51 7.47
CA TYR A 28 14.07 -5.44 7.02
C TYR A 28 14.57 -4.07 7.48
N HIS A 29 14.94 -3.93 8.75
CA HIS A 29 15.42 -2.66 9.31
C HIS A 29 16.83 -2.28 8.85
N THR A 30 17.67 -3.24 8.44
CA THR A 30 19.02 -2.98 7.93
C THR A 30 19.03 -2.44 6.50
N CYS A 31 18.03 -2.67 5.65
CA CYS A 31 18.08 -2.16 4.28
C CYS A 31 16.76 -1.90 3.54
N MET A 32 15.62 -2.40 4.02
CA MET A 32 14.36 -2.34 3.24
C MET A 32 13.36 -1.32 3.80
N CYS A 33 13.45 -1.00 5.08
CA CYS A 33 12.53 -0.09 5.73
C CYS A 33 12.76 1.37 5.33
N THR A 34 11.73 2.20 5.47
CA THR A 34 11.81 3.66 5.38
C THR A 34 11.96 4.34 6.74
N CYS A 35 11.79 3.61 7.85
CA CYS A 35 11.86 4.15 9.21
C CYS A 35 13.28 4.23 9.79
N CYS A 36 14.27 3.57 9.15
CA CYS A 36 15.68 3.66 9.51
C CYS A 36 16.46 4.30 8.38
N PHE A 37 17.50 5.06 8.71
CA PHE A 37 18.29 5.81 7.73
C PHE A 37 19.78 5.73 8.04
N SER A 38 20.60 5.91 7.01
CA SER A 38 22.06 5.92 7.15
C SER A 38 22.58 7.35 7.24
N VAL A 39 23.46 7.59 8.19
CA VAL A 39 24.29 8.80 8.31
C VAL A 39 25.77 8.42 8.21
N SER A 40 26.67 9.39 8.18
CA SER A 40 28.12 9.13 8.06
C SER A 40 28.69 8.25 9.18
N SER A 41 28.11 8.30 10.39
CA SER A 41 28.52 7.50 11.55
C SER A 41 27.90 6.10 11.60
N GLY A 42 27.00 5.75 10.67
CA GLY A 42 26.35 4.44 10.62
C GLY A 42 24.84 4.52 10.41
N ARG A 43 24.15 3.40 10.64
CA ARG A 43 22.70 3.31 10.47
C ARG A 43 21.97 3.67 11.77
N VAL A 44 21.06 4.63 11.69
CA VAL A 44 20.17 5.03 12.79
C VAL A 44 18.90 4.19 12.68
N TYR A 45 18.66 3.35 13.68
CA TYR A 45 17.46 2.53 13.77
C TYR A 45 16.31 3.31 14.43
N THR A 46 15.07 3.01 14.01
CA THR A 46 13.87 3.51 14.69
C THR A 46 13.82 2.97 16.13
N SER A 47 13.26 3.75 17.04
CA SER A 47 13.05 3.32 18.44
C SER A 47 11.88 2.34 18.57
N ASP A 48 10.94 2.39 17.62
CA ASP A 48 9.78 1.48 17.57
C ASP A 48 9.77 0.75 16.22
N PHE A 49 9.96 -0.58 16.27
CA PHE A 49 9.90 -1.47 15.12
C PHE A 49 8.45 -1.90 14.80
N GLU A 50 7.49 -1.69 15.70
CA GLU A 50 6.10 -2.13 15.57
C GLU A 50 5.12 -0.98 15.88
N PRO A 51 5.20 0.13 15.12
CA PRO A 51 4.32 1.26 15.36
C PRO A 51 2.86 0.87 15.16
N ARG A 52 2.00 1.44 16.00
CA ARG A 52 0.56 1.33 15.85
C ARG A 52 0.06 2.39 14.87
N ALA A 53 -0.97 2.05 14.08
CA ALA A 53 -1.67 3.03 13.29
C ALA A 53 -2.37 4.04 14.20
N ASP A 54 -2.05 5.32 14.03
CA ASP A 54 -2.68 6.44 14.71
C ASP A 54 -2.99 7.54 13.69
N PRO A 55 -4.25 7.97 13.53
CA PRO A 55 -5.45 7.56 14.26
C PRO A 55 -5.92 6.14 13.94
N LYS A 56 -6.75 5.57 14.83
CA LYS A 56 -7.53 4.36 14.53
C LYS A 56 -8.37 4.60 13.29
N PHE A 57 -8.54 3.57 12.47
CA PHE A 57 -9.42 3.62 11.33
C PHE A 57 -10.86 3.95 11.77
N ASP A 58 -11.44 5.00 11.18
CA ASP A 58 -12.82 5.39 11.43
C ASP A 58 -13.77 4.69 10.44
N GLY A 59 -14.56 3.76 10.97
CA GLY A 59 -15.56 3.03 10.20
C GLY A 59 -16.87 3.79 9.94
N SER A 60 -16.97 5.06 10.34
CA SER A 60 -18.18 5.87 10.11
C SER A 60 -18.42 6.11 8.62
N TYR A 61 -17.36 6.25 7.83
CA TYR A 61 -17.43 6.44 6.38
C TYR A 61 -18.16 5.29 5.69
N GLU A 62 -17.80 4.04 5.99
CA GLU A 62 -18.42 2.84 5.42
C GLU A 62 -19.90 2.72 5.77
N LYS A 63 -20.27 3.10 7.00
CA LYS A 63 -21.66 3.06 7.46
C LYS A 63 -22.56 4.04 6.70
N ASN A 64 -21.98 5.08 6.12
CA ASN A 64 -22.71 6.12 5.39
C ASN A 64 -22.83 5.83 3.88
N LEU A 65 -22.34 4.68 3.41
CA LEU A 65 -22.45 4.25 2.01
C LEU A 65 -23.80 3.58 1.78
N THR A 66 -24.77 4.35 1.28
CA THR A 66 -26.18 3.90 1.19
C THR A 66 -26.63 3.56 -0.23
N SER A 67 -25.89 3.98 -1.26
CA SER A 67 -26.25 3.70 -2.66
C SER A 67 -25.03 3.55 -3.58
N VAL A 68 -25.21 2.77 -4.65
CA VAL A 68 -24.17 2.57 -5.69
C VAL A 68 -23.77 3.89 -6.35
N TRP A 69 -24.73 4.78 -6.60
CA TRP A 69 -24.45 6.08 -7.20
C TRP A 69 -23.56 6.96 -6.30
N GLN A 70 -23.89 7.04 -5.00
CA GLN A 70 -23.07 7.76 -4.02
C GLN A 70 -21.65 7.18 -3.95
N VAL A 71 -21.51 5.85 -3.90
CA VAL A 71 -20.21 5.17 -3.88
C VAL A 71 -19.42 5.49 -5.15
N LYS A 72 -20.05 5.48 -6.33
CA LYS A 72 -19.41 5.83 -7.60
C LYS A 72 -18.83 7.25 -7.55
N GLU A 73 -19.61 8.22 -7.09
CA GLU A 73 -19.15 9.61 -7.00
C GLU A 73 -18.00 9.79 -5.99
N LEU A 74 -18.08 9.13 -4.84
CA LEU A 74 -17.01 9.18 -3.82
C LEU A 74 -15.70 8.58 -4.34
N VAL A 75 -15.76 7.42 -5.00
CA VAL A 75 -14.59 6.77 -5.60
C VAL A 75 -14.02 7.63 -6.72
N HIS A 76 -14.88 8.16 -7.59
CA HIS A 76 -14.45 9.04 -8.68
C HIS A 76 -13.74 10.30 -8.15
N ARG A 77 -14.33 10.95 -7.15
CA ARG A 77 -13.72 12.11 -6.48
C ARG A 77 -12.37 11.76 -5.86
N PHE A 78 -12.29 10.65 -5.13
CA PHE A 78 -11.04 10.18 -4.51
C PHE A 78 -9.94 9.99 -5.55
N ILE A 79 -10.24 9.35 -6.70
CA ILE A 79 -9.26 9.15 -7.78
C ILE A 79 -8.75 10.49 -8.30
N LEU A 80 -9.64 11.44 -8.59
CA LEU A 80 -9.27 12.76 -9.08
C LEU A 80 -8.41 13.53 -8.08
N ASP A 81 -8.71 13.45 -6.79
CA ASP A 81 -7.94 14.12 -5.74
C ASP A 81 -6.54 13.50 -5.59
N GLN A 82 -6.42 12.16 -5.70
CA GLN A 82 -5.13 11.49 -5.72
C GLN A 82 -4.27 11.88 -6.94
N GLN A 83 -4.90 12.10 -8.11
CA GLN A 83 -4.20 12.56 -9.31
C GLN A 83 -3.69 14.00 -9.22
N ARG A 84 -4.32 14.85 -8.39
CA ARG A 84 -3.89 16.25 -8.15
C ARG A 84 -2.68 16.37 -7.24
N GLY A 85 -2.25 15.29 -6.58
CA GLY A 85 -1.06 15.28 -5.72
C GLY A 85 0.24 15.54 -6.50
N LYS A 86 1.26 16.08 -5.83
CA LYS A 86 2.62 16.35 -6.39
C LYS A 86 3.43 15.08 -6.68
N ARG A 87 2.80 13.93 -6.92
CA ARG A 87 3.51 12.69 -7.20
C ARG A 87 3.91 12.68 -8.66
N VAL A 88 5.18 12.36 -8.93
CA VAL A 88 5.65 12.16 -10.30
C VAL A 88 4.79 11.05 -10.92
N PRO A 89 4.16 11.29 -12.09
CA PRO A 89 3.40 10.27 -12.77
C PRO A 89 4.26 9.01 -12.95
N LEU A 90 3.71 7.84 -12.61
CA LEU A 90 4.39 6.58 -12.89
C LEU A 90 4.42 6.38 -14.40
N CYS A 91 5.56 6.71 -15.00
CA CYS A 91 5.81 6.48 -16.41
C CYS A 91 6.27 5.04 -16.61
N ILE A 92 5.78 4.42 -17.67
CA ILE A 92 6.24 3.08 -18.05
C ILE A 92 7.64 3.24 -18.65
N ASN A 93 8.60 2.48 -18.14
CA ASN A 93 9.96 2.48 -18.68
C ASN A 93 9.96 1.86 -20.09
N PRO A 94 10.17 2.64 -21.18
CA PRO A 94 10.15 2.12 -22.55
C PRO A 94 11.34 1.21 -22.85
N GLN A 95 12.39 1.26 -22.01
CA GLN A 95 13.58 0.42 -22.14
C GLN A 95 13.44 -0.93 -21.43
N SER A 96 12.35 -1.16 -20.68
CA SER A 96 12.11 -2.45 -20.02
C SER A 96 11.91 -3.55 -21.07
N ALA A 97 12.50 -4.73 -20.80
CA ALA A 97 12.32 -5.92 -21.65
C ALA A 97 10.84 -6.30 -21.82
N ALA A 98 10.00 -5.99 -20.83
CA ALA A 98 8.56 -6.27 -20.87
C ALA A 98 7.74 -5.23 -21.65
N PHE A 99 8.34 -4.11 -22.07
CA PHE A 99 7.59 -2.98 -22.66
C PHE A 99 6.84 -3.37 -23.94
N LYS A 100 7.49 -4.14 -24.84
CA LYS A 100 6.87 -4.58 -26.11
C LYS A 100 5.66 -5.49 -25.90
N THR A 101 5.69 -6.35 -24.88
CA THR A 101 4.55 -7.20 -24.52
C THR A 101 3.45 -6.37 -23.88
N PHE A 102 3.82 -5.44 -23.00
CA PHE A 102 2.88 -4.57 -22.31
C PHE A 102 2.07 -3.69 -23.27
N ILE A 103 2.70 -3.04 -24.26
CA ILE A 103 1.97 -2.18 -25.23
C ILE A 103 1.02 -2.95 -26.16
N ARG A 104 1.19 -4.27 -26.26
CA ARG A 104 0.29 -5.18 -27.00
C ARG A 104 -0.80 -5.79 -26.11
N SER A 105 -0.75 -5.53 -24.80
CA SER A 105 -1.72 -6.06 -23.85
C SER A 105 -3.06 -5.32 -23.93
N THR A 106 -4.13 -6.00 -23.54
CA THR A 106 -5.47 -5.43 -23.42
C THR A 106 -5.51 -4.24 -22.45
N ALA A 107 -4.71 -4.29 -21.38
CA ALA A 107 -4.62 -3.22 -20.38
C ALA A 107 -4.17 -1.87 -20.98
N TRP A 108 -3.20 -1.88 -21.91
CA TRP A 108 -2.77 -0.66 -22.61
C TRP A 108 -3.84 -0.13 -23.56
N HIS A 109 -4.49 -1.02 -24.32
CA HIS A 109 -5.52 -0.63 -25.28
C HIS A 109 -6.77 -0.03 -24.60
N SER A 110 -7.21 -0.57 -23.45
CA SER A 110 -8.34 -0.01 -22.68
C SER A 110 -8.11 1.43 -22.22
N SER A 111 -6.87 1.79 -21.88
CA SER A 111 -6.52 3.15 -21.42
C SER A 111 -6.65 4.23 -22.51
N LYS A 112 -6.57 3.86 -23.80
CA LYS A 112 -6.70 4.81 -24.93
C LYS A 112 -8.13 4.99 -25.40
N VAL A 113 -9.00 4.01 -25.21
CA VAL A 113 -10.41 4.09 -25.59
C VAL A 113 -11.14 5.11 -24.72
N SER A 114 -10.79 5.22 -23.43
CA SER A 114 -11.41 6.17 -22.50
C SER A 114 -11.19 7.65 -22.85
N LYS A 115 -10.25 7.99 -23.75
CA LYS A 115 -10.00 9.38 -24.21
C LYS A 115 -10.73 9.73 -25.51
N LYS A 116 -11.41 8.77 -26.16
CA LYS A 116 -12.00 8.98 -27.49
C LYS A 116 -13.51 9.25 -27.46
N GLU A 117 -14.17 9.13 -26.31
CA GLU A 117 -15.60 9.44 -26.13
C GLU A 117 -15.88 10.89 -25.67
N GLU A 118 -14.85 11.74 -25.53
CA GLU A 118 -14.99 13.15 -25.14
C GLU A 118 -14.79 14.08 -26.35
N ARG A 119 -15.50 13.83 -27.46
CA ARG A 119 -15.55 14.76 -28.60
C ARG A 119 -16.90 14.76 -29.32
#